data_AF-A0A367IK00-F1
#
_entry.id   AF-A0A367IK00-F1
#
_cell.length_a   1.000
_cell.length_b   1.000
_cell.length_c   1.000
_cell.angle_alpha   90.00
_cell.angle_beta   90.00
_cell.angle_gamma   90.00
#
_symmetry.space_group_name_H-M   'P 1'
#
loop_
_entity.id
_entity.type
_entity.pdbx_description
1 polymer ?
#
loop_
_entity_poly.entity_id
_entity_poly.type
_entity_poly.pdbx_seq_one_letter_code
_entity_poly.pdbx_strand_id
1 'polypeptide(L)'
;IFDCIAHNFTSFSTVFCSNITNPLVADYLFIILTYFKDNRISHRKALAEMTDFVGVEHLIEDLSLLKKMISEWNTRDQILDLITCLKLLFGADPGIITRSRGKPVVHLLFKTFVQFFDTVDHSIIYNALDLLPVFITMEDSFLDQISESLNNSVISRFPANSSAITRGSILYNNYIPILDKLLDTMVTFKSVLIFKLLKGIIVREKHHIHEQAIRESIAKFAKNLGLFSFLEVSQSCF
;
A
#
# COMPACT_ATOMS: atom_id res chain seq x y z
N ILE A 1 2.94 24.39 17.76
CA ILE A 1 4.14 23.51 17.70
C ILE A 1 4.21 22.80 16.35
N PHE A 2 3.17 22.07 15.94
CA PHE A 2 3.17 21.34 14.66
C PHE A 2 3.32 22.25 13.43
N ASP A 3 2.73 23.44 13.43
CA ASP A 3 3.01 24.44 12.39
C ASP A 3 4.50 24.78 12.31
N CYS A 4 5.16 25.03 13.44
CA CYS A 4 6.57 25.36 13.47
C CYS A 4 7.43 24.20 12.91
N ILE A 5 7.11 22.96 13.26
CA ILE A 5 7.80 21.77 12.75
C ILE A 5 7.55 21.60 11.25
N ALA A 6 6.31 21.81 10.81
CA ALA A 6 5.90 21.71 9.41
C ALA A 6 6.64 22.75 8.52
N HIS A 7 6.73 24.00 8.96
CA HIS A 7 7.42 25.07 8.23
C HIS A 7 8.95 24.88 8.23
N ASN A 8 9.51 24.31 9.29
CA ASN A 8 10.95 24.08 9.41
C ASN A 8 11.33 22.60 9.21
N PHE A 9 10.52 21.86 8.45
CA PHE A 9 10.65 20.41 8.35
C PHE A 9 12.02 19.97 7.83
N THR A 10 12.68 20.77 7.01
CA THR A 10 14.06 20.53 6.55
C THR A 10 15.04 20.38 7.72
N SER A 11 14.98 21.28 8.69
CA SER A 11 15.83 21.23 9.89
C SER A 11 15.45 20.07 10.78
N PHE A 12 14.16 19.85 11.02
CA PHE A 12 13.68 18.73 11.84
C PHE A 12 13.95 17.37 11.19
N SER A 13 13.93 17.26 9.87
CA SER A 13 14.26 16.06 9.10
C SER A 13 15.66 15.57 9.45
N THR A 14 16.64 16.48 9.50
CA THR A 14 18.02 16.12 9.91
C THR A 14 18.08 15.60 11.34
N VAL A 15 17.32 16.19 12.27
CA VAL A 15 17.26 15.75 13.66
C VAL A 15 16.61 14.37 13.77
N PHE A 16 15.54 14.11 13.01
CA PHE A 16 14.90 12.80 12.94
C PHE A 16 15.84 11.75 12.35
N CYS A 17 16.57 12.07 11.28
CA CYS A 17 17.58 11.20 10.68
C CYS A 17 18.65 10.76 11.70
N SER A 18 19.16 11.70 12.50
CA SER A 18 20.19 11.41 13.51
C SER A 18 19.67 10.56 14.67
N ASN A 19 18.36 10.56 14.92
CA ASN A 19 17.75 9.90 16.09
C ASN A 19 16.73 8.82 15.71
N ILE A 20 16.78 8.29 14.49
CA ILE A 20 15.70 7.45 13.92
C ILE A 20 15.39 6.18 14.72
N THR A 21 16.35 5.71 15.51
CA THR A 21 16.24 4.50 16.34
C THR A 21 15.52 4.76 17.67
N ASN A 22 15.35 6.04 18.04
CA ASN A 22 14.63 6.41 19.25
C ASN A 22 13.11 6.22 19.01
N PRO A 23 12.40 5.45 19.86
CA PRO A 23 10.96 5.21 19.71
C PRO A 23 10.13 6.49 19.58
N LEU A 24 10.52 7.55 20.30
CA LEU A 24 9.80 8.83 20.26
C LEU A 24 9.81 9.47 18.86
N VAL A 25 10.84 9.19 18.05
CA VAL A 25 10.92 9.75 16.68
C VAL A 25 9.81 9.16 15.80
N ALA A 26 9.48 7.88 15.95
CA ALA A 26 8.35 7.29 15.23
C ALA A 26 7.02 7.99 15.61
N ASP A 27 6.79 8.21 16.91
CA ASP A 27 5.61 8.93 17.41
C ASP A 27 5.52 10.36 16.84
N TYR A 28 6.62 11.11 16.85
CA TYR A 28 6.65 12.45 16.26
C TYR A 28 6.39 12.43 14.76
N LEU A 29 6.98 11.49 14.02
CA LEU A 29 6.74 11.33 12.59
C LEU A 29 5.28 11.02 12.29
N PHE A 30 4.64 10.15 13.08
CA PHE A 30 3.20 9.90 12.95
C PHE A 30 2.36 11.14 13.16
N ILE A 31 2.63 11.90 14.22
CA ILE A 31 1.87 13.10 14.53
C ILE A 31 2.02 14.13 13.41
N ILE A 32 3.24 14.33 12.89
CA ILE A 32 3.52 15.30 11.83
C ILE A 32 2.89 14.86 10.49
N LEU A 33 3.02 13.58 10.11
CA LEU A 33 2.41 13.08 8.87
C LEU A 33 0.89 13.09 8.94
N THR A 34 0.32 12.82 10.11
CA THR A 34 -1.13 12.98 10.37
C THR A 34 -1.54 14.44 10.22
N TYR A 35 -0.77 15.36 10.81
CA TYR A 35 -0.99 16.79 10.67
C TYR A 35 -0.98 17.24 9.21
N PHE A 36 -0.03 16.76 8.40
CA PHE A 36 0.00 17.03 6.96
C PHE A 36 -1.22 16.48 6.23
N LYS A 37 -1.66 15.27 6.57
CA LYS A 37 -2.86 14.64 6.00
C LYS A 37 -4.12 15.44 6.28
N ASP A 38 -4.33 15.82 7.53
CA ASP A 38 -5.55 16.49 7.96
C ASP A 38 -5.65 17.92 7.41
N ASN A 39 -4.50 18.59 7.26
CA ASN A 39 -4.43 19.98 6.81
C ASN A 39 -4.07 20.13 5.32
N ARG A 40 -4.12 19.05 4.52
CA ARG A 40 -3.68 19.03 3.11
C ARG A 40 -4.29 20.14 2.23
N ILE A 41 -5.55 20.53 2.46
CA ILE A 41 -6.24 21.56 1.65
C ILE A 41 -5.74 22.95 2.02
N SER A 42 -5.65 23.23 3.32
CA SER A 42 -5.10 24.48 3.85
C SER A 42 -3.64 24.64 3.44
N HIS A 43 -2.87 23.55 3.49
CA HIS A 43 -1.47 23.54 3.06
C HIS A 43 -1.30 23.70 1.56
N ARG A 44 -2.18 23.14 0.71
CA ARG A 44 -2.13 23.43 -0.74
C ARG A 44 -2.41 24.89 -1.06
N LYS A 45 -3.30 25.55 -0.31
CA LYS A 45 -3.55 26.99 -0.44
C LYS A 45 -2.36 27.81 0.06
N ALA A 46 -1.83 27.46 1.24
CA ALA A 46 -0.63 28.11 1.79
C ALA A 46 0.60 27.93 0.89
N LEU A 47 0.80 26.76 0.26
CA LEU A 47 1.87 26.49 -0.71
C LEU A 47 1.68 27.28 -2.03
N ALA A 48 0.43 27.51 -2.44
CA ALA A 48 0.12 28.36 -3.59
C ALA A 48 0.33 29.86 -3.29
N GLU A 49 0.25 30.26 -2.01
CA GLU A 49 0.41 31.64 -1.54
C GLU A 49 1.83 31.93 -0.98
N MET A 50 2.59 30.91 -0.57
CA MET A 50 3.93 30.98 0.01
C MET A 50 4.82 29.85 -0.51
N THR A 51 6.05 30.21 -0.91
CA THR A 51 7.12 29.30 -1.35
C THR A 51 7.72 28.41 -0.25
N ASP A 52 7.30 28.58 1.02
CA ASP A 52 8.09 28.14 2.17
C ASP A 52 7.52 26.91 2.88
N PHE A 53 6.43 26.31 2.39
CA PHE A 53 5.84 25.12 3.01
C PHE A 53 6.44 23.82 2.45
N VAL A 54 7.65 23.48 2.89
CA VAL A 54 8.51 22.45 2.27
C VAL A 54 8.27 21.02 2.81
N GLY A 55 7.31 20.75 3.70
CA GLY A 55 7.24 19.48 4.44
C GLY A 55 7.25 18.19 3.59
N VAL A 56 6.19 17.98 2.80
CA VAL A 56 6.06 16.79 1.94
C VAL A 56 6.98 16.88 0.71
N GLU A 57 7.21 18.08 0.19
CA GLU A 57 8.13 18.30 -0.93
C GLU A 57 9.57 17.98 -0.57
N HIS A 58 10.01 18.31 0.65
CA HIS A 58 11.32 17.95 1.16
C HIS A 58 11.49 16.43 1.28
N LEU A 59 10.45 15.68 1.69
CA LEU A 59 10.51 14.21 1.71
C LEU A 59 10.66 13.59 0.31
N ILE A 60 10.25 14.33 -0.73
CA ILE A 60 10.37 13.94 -2.14
C ILE A 60 11.78 14.28 -2.68
N GLU A 61 12.32 15.43 -2.28
CA GLU A 61 13.61 15.94 -2.74
C GLU A 61 14.79 15.34 -1.97
N ASP A 62 14.70 15.30 -0.63
CA ASP A 62 15.64 14.66 0.25
C ASP A 62 15.12 13.30 0.75
N LEU A 63 15.69 12.25 0.17
CA LEU A 63 15.37 10.87 0.52
C LEU A 63 16.12 10.36 1.76
N SER A 64 16.95 11.20 2.40
CA SER A 64 17.78 10.80 3.54
C SER A 64 16.94 10.18 4.66
N LEU A 65 15.86 10.85 5.07
CA LEU A 65 14.97 10.39 6.14
C LEU A 65 14.26 9.09 5.77
N LEU A 66 13.68 9.02 4.58
CA LEU A 66 12.99 7.81 4.12
C LEU A 66 13.95 6.62 4.02
N LYS A 67 15.14 6.81 3.43
CA LYS A 67 16.18 5.77 3.35
C LYS A 67 16.61 5.31 4.74
N LYS A 68 16.78 6.25 5.67
CA LYS A 68 17.21 5.97 7.03
C LYS A 68 16.15 5.21 7.83
N MET A 69 14.87 5.56 7.67
CA MET A 69 13.74 4.77 8.17
C MET A 69 13.80 3.34 7.61
N ILE A 70 13.85 3.18 6.28
CA ILE A 70 13.87 1.86 5.63
C ILE A 70 15.06 1.00 6.10
N SER A 71 16.23 1.59 6.32
CA SER A 71 17.43 0.83 6.71
C SER A 71 17.47 0.45 8.19
N GLU A 72 16.86 1.22 9.08
CA GLU A 72 17.00 1.07 10.54
C GLU A 72 15.74 0.45 11.18
N TRP A 73 14.57 0.64 10.58
CA TRP A 73 13.29 0.12 11.08
C TRP A 73 13.07 -1.33 10.64
N ASN A 74 13.76 -2.24 11.31
CA ASN A 74 13.83 -3.66 10.94
C ASN A 74 13.01 -4.61 11.83
N THR A 75 12.56 -4.14 13.01
CA THR A 75 11.71 -4.96 13.87
C THR A 75 10.26 -4.99 13.36
N ARG A 76 9.49 -6.00 13.78
CA ARG A 76 8.08 -6.14 13.37
C ARG A 76 7.28 -4.86 13.57
N ASP A 77 7.36 -4.27 14.77
CA ASP A 77 6.60 -3.07 15.12
C ASP A 77 7.07 -1.87 14.29
N GLN A 78 8.38 -1.69 14.13
CA GLN A 78 8.93 -0.63 13.30
C GLN A 78 8.58 -0.76 11.81
N ILE A 79 8.43 -1.97 11.28
CA ILE A 79 7.96 -2.20 9.91
C ILE A 79 6.49 -1.80 9.77
N LEU A 80 5.65 -2.14 10.76
CA LEU A 80 4.26 -1.68 10.81
C LEU A 80 4.19 -0.15 10.94
N ASP A 81 5.12 0.44 11.68
CA ASP A 81 5.26 1.87 11.78
C ASP A 81 5.65 2.50 10.44
N LEU A 82 6.60 1.89 9.72
CA LEU A 82 6.98 2.32 8.38
C LEU A 82 5.79 2.31 7.43
N ILE A 83 5.01 1.22 7.43
CA ILE A 83 3.79 1.11 6.61
C ILE A 83 2.81 2.22 6.98
N THR A 84 2.62 2.49 8.27
CA THR A 84 1.71 3.55 8.75
C THR A 84 2.19 4.94 8.32
N CYS A 85 3.49 5.23 8.46
CA CYS A 85 4.11 6.44 7.93
C CYS A 85 3.86 6.61 6.43
N LEU A 86 4.05 5.56 5.63
CA LEU A 86 3.82 5.59 4.19
C LEU A 86 2.34 5.83 3.86
N LYS A 87 1.40 5.19 4.58
CA LYS A 87 -0.04 5.45 4.44
C LYS A 87 -0.38 6.91 4.72
N LEU A 88 0.18 7.48 5.78
CA LEU A 88 -0.03 8.89 6.13
C LEU A 88 0.58 9.82 5.08
N LEU A 89 1.77 9.53 4.57
CA LEU A 89 2.42 10.26 3.50
C LEU A 89 1.57 10.29 2.22
N PHE A 90 1.07 9.13 1.77
CA PHE A 90 0.18 9.06 0.61
C PHE A 90 -1.17 9.74 0.87
N GLY A 91 -1.67 9.73 2.10
CA GLY A 91 -2.87 10.47 2.49
C GLY A 91 -2.68 11.99 2.46
N ALA A 92 -1.51 12.46 2.90
CA ALA A 92 -1.09 13.85 2.87
C ALA A 92 -0.92 14.37 1.45
N ASP A 93 -0.35 13.53 0.57
CA ASP A 93 -0.23 13.84 -0.84
C ASP A 93 -0.61 12.67 -1.75
N PRO A 94 -1.91 12.56 -2.10
CA PRO A 94 -2.38 11.50 -2.98
C PRO A 94 -1.79 11.54 -4.40
N GLY A 95 -1.21 12.68 -4.80
CA GLY A 95 -0.61 12.86 -6.13
C GLY A 95 0.92 12.68 -6.14
N ILE A 96 1.53 12.26 -5.03
CA ILE A 96 3.00 12.20 -4.87
C ILE A 96 3.66 11.33 -5.94
N ILE A 97 3.10 10.16 -6.22
CA ILE A 97 3.62 9.22 -7.23
C ILE A 97 3.48 9.81 -8.63
N THR A 98 2.32 10.39 -8.96
CA THR A 98 2.07 10.98 -10.29
C THR A 98 2.98 12.18 -10.54
N ARG A 99 3.18 13.07 -9.57
CA ARG A 99 4.04 14.27 -9.72
C ARG A 99 5.53 13.94 -9.69
N SER A 100 5.90 12.87 -9.02
CA SER A 100 7.31 12.44 -8.89
C SER A 100 7.70 11.36 -9.90
N ARG A 101 6.90 11.17 -10.96
CA ARG A 101 7.17 10.18 -12.00
C ARG A 101 8.58 10.35 -12.58
N GLY A 102 9.32 9.25 -12.65
CA GLY A 102 10.73 9.25 -13.09
C GLY A 102 11.75 9.71 -12.04
N LYS A 103 11.32 10.22 -10.87
CA LYS A 103 12.24 10.57 -9.79
C LYS A 103 12.65 9.33 -8.97
N PRO A 104 13.84 9.33 -8.33
CA PRO A 104 14.31 8.21 -7.51
C PRO A 104 13.39 7.83 -6.35
N VAL A 105 12.61 8.79 -5.82
CA VAL A 105 11.65 8.55 -4.73
C VAL A 105 10.63 7.48 -5.08
N VAL A 106 10.15 7.45 -6.32
CA VAL A 106 9.10 6.52 -6.75
C VAL A 106 9.63 5.09 -6.76
N HIS A 107 10.86 4.90 -7.29
CA HIS A 107 11.52 3.60 -7.26
C HIS A 107 11.83 3.15 -5.84
N LEU A 108 12.25 4.05 -4.95
CA LEU A 108 12.49 3.74 -3.54
C LEU A 108 11.21 3.28 -2.85
N LEU A 109 10.12 4.06 -2.96
CA LEU A 109 8.81 3.73 -2.38
C LEU A 109 8.25 2.41 -2.91
N PHE A 110 8.36 2.19 -4.22
CA PHE A 110 7.93 0.96 -4.86
C PHE A 110 8.72 -0.25 -4.37
N LYS A 111 10.06 -0.15 -4.36
CA LYS A 111 10.93 -1.22 -3.88
C LYS A 111 10.61 -1.58 -2.41
N THR A 112 10.47 -0.58 -1.56
CA THR A 112 10.10 -0.77 -0.15
C THR A 112 8.73 -1.43 -0.02
N PHE A 113 7.74 -1.03 -0.83
CA PHE A 113 6.43 -1.65 -0.84
C PHE A 113 6.51 -3.16 -1.17
N VAL A 114 7.22 -3.52 -2.23
CA VAL A 114 7.41 -4.92 -2.63
C VAL A 114 8.11 -5.73 -1.53
N GLN A 115 9.11 -5.15 -0.87
CA GLN A 115 9.83 -5.80 0.23
C GLN A 115 8.94 -6.15 1.43
N PHE A 116 7.81 -5.47 1.64
CA PHE A 116 6.87 -5.83 2.71
C PHE A 116 6.20 -7.19 2.51
N PHE A 117 6.23 -7.74 1.29
CA PHE A 117 5.73 -9.09 1.03
C PHE A 117 6.78 -10.18 1.26
N ASP A 118 8.06 -9.82 1.40
CA ASP A 118 9.18 -10.75 1.63
C ASP A 118 9.29 -11.23 3.10
N THR A 119 8.18 -11.23 3.84
CA THR A 119 8.07 -11.70 5.22
C THR A 119 7.01 -12.78 5.33
N VAL A 120 7.07 -13.63 6.36
CA VAL A 120 6.01 -14.59 6.72
C VAL A 120 4.95 -14.00 7.65
N ASP A 121 5.15 -12.76 8.11
CA ASP A 121 4.24 -12.09 9.02
C ASP A 121 2.98 -11.58 8.28
N HIS A 122 1.86 -12.23 8.56
CA HIS A 122 0.56 -11.91 8.00
C HIS A 122 0.08 -10.50 8.36
N SER A 123 0.47 -9.97 9.53
CA SER A 123 0.09 -8.61 9.93
C SER A 123 0.78 -7.57 9.05
N ILE A 124 2.07 -7.77 8.73
CA ILE A 124 2.82 -6.89 7.84
C ILE A 124 2.21 -6.95 6.43
N ILE A 125 1.99 -8.15 5.89
CA ILE A 125 1.37 -8.32 4.56
C ILE A 125 -0.01 -7.66 4.51
N TYR A 126 -0.85 -7.92 5.50
CA TYR A 126 -2.19 -7.35 5.56
C TYR A 126 -2.17 -5.82 5.57
N ASN A 127 -1.29 -5.19 6.36
CA ASN A 127 -1.19 -3.73 6.41
C ASN A 127 -0.52 -3.15 5.15
N ALA A 128 0.46 -3.84 4.58
CA ALA A 128 1.13 -3.41 3.35
C ALA A 128 0.17 -3.36 2.16
N LEU A 129 -0.82 -4.26 2.10
CA LEU A 129 -1.87 -4.22 1.07
C LEU A 129 -2.70 -2.93 1.07
N ASP A 130 -2.72 -2.15 2.15
CA ASP A 130 -3.37 -0.82 2.14
C ASP A 130 -2.63 0.19 1.25
N LEU A 131 -1.36 -0.08 0.93
CA LEU A 131 -0.54 0.75 0.03
C LEU A 131 -0.75 0.36 -1.44
N LEU A 132 -1.23 -0.86 -1.71
CA LEU A 132 -1.42 -1.40 -3.06
C LEU A 132 -2.22 -0.47 -4.00
N PRO A 133 -3.33 0.17 -3.56
CA PRO A 133 -4.06 1.16 -4.34
C PRO A 133 -3.23 2.26 -5.00
N VAL A 134 -2.15 2.69 -4.34
CA VAL A 134 -1.29 3.77 -4.83
C VAL A 134 -0.44 3.30 -6.02
N PHE A 135 -0.04 2.04 -6.02
CA PHE A 135 0.89 1.47 -7.00
C PHE A 135 0.18 0.81 -8.19
N ILE A 136 -1.05 0.31 -8.03
CA ILE A 136 -1.82 -0.30 -9.13
C ILE A 136 -2.27 0.71 -10.20
N THR A 137 -2.14 2.01 -9.95
CA THR A 137 -2.40 3.07 -10.94
C THR A 137 -1.15 3.51 -11.71
N MET A 138 -0.01 2.83 -11.50
CA MET A 138 1.26 3.14 -12.18
C MET A 138 1.39 2.45 -13.54
N GLU A 139 2.53 2.69 -14.21
CA GLU A 139 2.87 2.09 -15.50
C GLU A 139 2.98 0.55 -15.43
N ASP A 140 2.77 -0.10 -16.58
CA ASP A 140 2.72 -1.57 -16.72
C ASP A 140 3.98 -2.29 -16.17
N SER A 141 5.16 -1.68 -16.28
CA SER A 141 6.42 -2.27 -15.77
C SER A 141 6.44 -2.47 -14.25
N PHE A 142 5.73 -1.61 -13.49
CA PHE A 142 5.55 -1.77 -12.06
C PHE A 142 4.46 -2.79 -11.76
N LEU A 143 3.41 -2.83 -12.59
CA LEU A 143 2.30 -3.76 -12.44
C LEU A 143 2.77 -5.22 -12.57
N ASP A 144 3.64 -5.53 -13.51
CA ASP A 144 4.20 -6.89 -13.67
C ASP A 144 4.97 -7.35 -12.42
N GLN A 145 5.77 -6.45 -11.83
CA GLN A 145 6.52 -6.74 -10.60
C GLN A 145 5.60 -6.90 -9.38
N ILE A 146 4.52 -6.11 -9.28
CA ILE A 146 3.48 -6.29 -8.24
C ILE A 146 2.82 -7.65 -8.41
N SER A 147 2.46 -8.01 -9.65
CA SER A 147 1.81 -9.27 -9.97
C SER A 147 2.69 -10.45 -9.54
N GLU A 148 3.97 -10.43 -9.92
CA GLU A 148 4.93 -11.45 -9.53
C GLU A 148 5.12 -11.55 -8.01
N SER A 149 5.34 -10.42 -7.34
CA SER A 149 5.53 -10.38 -5.89
C SER A 149 4.31 -10.89 -5.12
N LEU A 150 3.10 -10.42 -5.47
CA LEU A 150 1.87 -10.90 -4.85
C LEU A 150 1.65 -12.39 -5.11
N ASN A 151 1.91 -12.87 -6.34
CA ASN A 151 1.76 -14.27 -6.66
C ASN A 151 2.72 -15.15 -5.84
N ASN A 152 4.00 -14.78 -5.79
CA ASN A 152 5.06 -15.55 -5.16
C ASN A 152 5.01 -15.50 -3.63
N SER A 153 4.63 -14.36 -3.05
CA SER A 153 4.72 -14.14 -1.60
C SER A 153 3.39 -14.19 -0.87
N VAL A 154 2.26 -13.91 -1.54
CA VAL A 154 0.93 -13.90 -0.91
C VAL A 154 0.09 -15.07 -1.40
N ILE A 155 -0.14 -15.17 -2.71
CA ILE A 155 -1.05 -16.17 -3.30
C ILE A 155 -0.50 -17.59 -3.14
N SER A 156 0.80 -17.80 -3.31
CA SER A 156 1.46 -19.11 -3.14
C SER A 156 1.26 -19.72 -1.74
N ARG A 157 1.02 -18.88 -0.73
CA ARG A 157 0.82 -19.30 0.66
C ARG A 157 -0.63 -19.61 0.98
N PHE A 158 -1.55 -19.32 0.05
CA PHE A 158 -2.94 -19.66 0.27
C PHE A 158 -3.13 -21.18 0.27
N PRO A 159 -3.96 -21.69 1.20
CA PRO A 159 -4.17 -23.12 1.34
C PRO A 159 -4.74 -23.70 0.05
N ALA A 160 -4.24 -24.87 -0.38
CA ALA A 160 -4.67 -25.51 -1.62
C ALA A 160 -6.14 -25.99 -1.61
N ASN A 161 -6.67 -26.28 -0.42
CA ASN A 161 -8.07 -26.64 -0.21
C ASN A 161 -8.65 -25.83 0.96
N SER A 162 -9.57 -24.91 0.64
CA SER A 162 -10.21 -24.05 1.64
C SER A 162 -11.28 -24.76 2.48
N SER A 163 -11.85 -25.86 1.99
CA SER A 163 -12.92 -26.61 2.68
C SER A 163 -12.45 -27.32 3.94
N ALA A 164 -11.15 -27.61 4.04
CA ALA A 164 -10.54 -28.24 5.21
C ALA A 164 -10.24 -27.23 6.35
N ILE A 165 -10.42 -25.93 6.11
CA ILE A 165 -10.10 -24.89 7.08
C ILE A 165 -11.23 -24.75 8.08
N THR A 166 -10.91 -24.87 9.36
CA THR A 166 -11.86 -24.58 10.43
C THR A 166 -12.01 -23.07 10.60
N ARG A 167 -13.26 -22.55 10.58
CA ARG A 167 -13.54 -21.14 10.82
C ARG A 167 -13.05 -20.73 12.20
N GLY A 168 -12.39 -19.57 12.29
CA GLY A 168 -11.77 -19.06 13.53
C GLY A 168 -10.40 -19.66 13.86
N SER A 169 -9.90 -20.62 13.06
CA SER A 169 -8.50 -21.07 13.18
C SER A 169 -7.52 -19.94 12.82
N ILE A 170 -6.26 -20.07 13.27
CA ILE A 170 -5.19 -19.12 12.92
C ILE A 170 -5.05 -19.01 11.40
N LEU A 171 -5.07 -20.14 10.68
CA LEU A 171 -5.00 -20.16 9.22
C LEU A 171 -6.17 -19.41 8.59
N TYR A 172 -7.39 -19.60 9.09
CA TYR A 172 -8.57 -18.87 8.63
C TYR A 172 -8.44 -17.35 8.85
N ASN A 173 -8.04 -16.95 10.07
CA ASN A 173 -7.92 -15.54 10.46
C ASN A 173 -6.77 -14.82 9.74
N ASN A 174 -5.79 -15.56 9.23
CA ASN A 174 -4.70 -15.01 8.44
C ASN A 174 -5.05 -14.95 6.95
N TYR A 175 -5.69 -15.98 6.42
CA TYR A 175 -6.00 -16.11 4.99
C TYR A 175 -7.14 -15.20 4.55
N ILE A 176 -8.29 -15.28 5.23
CA ILE A 176 -9.53 -14.63 4.77
C ILE A 176 -9.42 -13.11 4.73
N PRO A 177 -8.86 -12.41 5.74
CA PRO A 177 -8.75 -10.96 5.68
C PRO A 177 -7.85 -10.46 4.53
N ILE A 178 -6.81 -11.22 4.17
CA ILE A 178 -5.96 -10.90 3.02
C ILE A 178 -6.75 -11.06 1.72
N LEU A 179 -7.48 -12.17 1.57
CA LEU A 179 -8.36 -12.39 0.41
C LEU A 179 -9.41 -11.28 0.29
N ASP A 180 -10.04 -10.89 1.40
CA ASP A 180 -11.02 -9.81 1.45
C ASP A 180 -10.43 -8.48 1.00
N LYS A 181 -9.22 -8.14 1.46
CA LYS A 181 -8.55 -6.90 1.07
C LYS A 181 -8.20 -6.88 -0.42
N LEU A 182 -7.80 -8.02 -0.98
CA LEU A 182 -7.56 -8.15 -2.42
C LEU A 182 -8.86 -8.06 -3.23
N LEU A 183 -9.93 -8.71 -2.80
CA LEU A 183 -11.25 -8.62 -3.44
C LEU A 183 -11.79 -7.20 -3.41
N ASP A 184 -11.68 -6.50 -2.27
CA ASP A 184 -12.09 -5.11 -2.14
C ASP A 184 -11.27 -4.19 -3.05
N THR A 185 -9.95 -4.39 -3.09
CA THR A 185 -9.05 -3.65 -4.00
C THR A 185 -9.43 -3.89 -5.46
N MET A 186 -9.71 -5.14 -5.85
CA MET A 186 -10.15 -5.50 -7.19
C MET A 186 -11.43 -4.76 -7.59
N VAL A 187 -12.43 -4.73 -6.71
CA VAL A 187 -13.72 -4.08 -6.97
C VAL A 187 -13.58 -2.56 -7.00
N THR A 188 -12.92 -1.99 -6.00
CA THR A 188 -12.82 -0.53 -5.80
C THR A 188 -12.01 0.13 -6.92
N PHE A 189 -10.89 -0.48 -7.32
CA PHE A 189 -10.00 0.07 -8.35
C PHE A 189 -10.23 -0.53 -9.73
N LYS A 190 -11.21 -1.43 -9.87
CA LYS A 190 -11.51 -2.13 -11.14
C LYS A 190 -10.27 -2.78 -11.73
N SER A 191 -9.41 -3.33 -10.87
CA SER A 191 -8.10 -3.84 -11.26
C SER A 191 -8.19 -5.21 -11.92
N VAL A 192 -7.96 -5.25 -13.24
CA VAL A 192 -7.87 -6.49 -14.03
C VAL A 192 -6.69 -7.36 -13.56
N LEU A 193 -5.59 -6.74 -13.12
CA LEU A 193 -4.42 -7.44 -12.59
C LEU A 193 -4.79 -8.29 -11.35
N ILE A 194 -5.46 -7.68 -10.37
CA ILE A 194 -5.85 -8.40 -9.15
C ILE A 194 -6.86 -9.50 -9.48
N PHE A 195 -7.78 -9.26 -10.43
CA PHE A 195 -8.66 -10.33 -10.90
C PHE A 195 -7.88 -11.51 -11.50
N LYS A 196 -6.90 -11.26 -12.37
CA LYS A 196 -6.05 -12.31 -12.96
C LYS A 196 -5.30 -13.12 -11.90
N LEU A 197 -4.77 -12.45 -10.86
CA LEU A 197 -4.14 -13.13 -9.71
C LEU A 197 -5.11 -14.00 -8.94
N LEU A 198 -6.30 -13.47 -8.63
CA LEU A 198 -7.31 -14.19 -7.86
C LEU A 198 -8.03 -15.28 -8.65
N LYS A 199 -8.04 -15.20 -9.99
CA LYS A 199 -8.68 -16.17 -10.87
C LYS A 199 -8.28 -17.60 -10.51
N GLY A 200 -6.99 -17.82 -10.28
CA GLY A 200 -6.46 -19.13 -9.89
C GLY A 200 -7.16 -19.70 -8.65
N ILE A 201 -7.36 -18.88 -7.61
CA ILE A 201 -8.04 -19.29 -6.38
C ILE A 201 -9.53 -19.53 -6.63
N ILE A 202 -10.16 -18.65 -7.40
CA ILE A 202 -11.61 -18.69 -7.70
C ILE A 202 -11.98 -19.99 -8.41
N VAL A 203 -11.17 -20.45 -9.37
CA VAL A 203 -11.47 -21.63 -10.19
C VAL A 203 -10.90 -22.93 -9.62
N ARG A 204 -10.00 -22.87 -8.64
CA ARG A 204 -9.31 -24.04 -8.09
C ARG A 204 -10.25 -25.01 -7.39
N GLU A 205 -11.31 -24.51 -6.76
CA GLU A 205 -12.23 -25.30 -5.94
C GLU A 205 -13.67 -25.08 -6.37
N LYS A 206 -14.47 -26.15 -6.40
CA LYS A 206 -15.91 -26.06 -6.72
C LYS A 206 -16.70 -25.30 -5.66
N HIS A 207 -16.32 -25.45 -4.40
CA HIS A 207 -16.95 -24.79 -3.25
C HIS A 207 -15.88 -24.22 -2.32
N HIS A 208 -15.65 -22.92 -2.41
CA HIS A 208 -14.72 -22.22 -1.55
C HIS A 208 -15.39 -21.83 -0.22
N ILE A 209 -14.68 -21.89 0.92
CA ILE A 209 -15.24 -21.50 2.22
C ILE A 209 -15.77 -20.05 2.27
N HIS A 210 -15.27 -19.23 1.33
CA HIS A 210 -15.58 -17.82 1.15
C HIS A 210 -16.28 -17.51 -0.20
N GLU A 211 -16.96 -18.51 -0.78
CA GLU A 211 -17.59 -18.44 -2.11
C GLU A 211 -18.57 -17.26 -2.27
N GLN A 212 -19.39 -16.98 -1.27
CA GLN A 212 -20.40 -15.92 -1.35
C GLN A 212 -19.76 -14.55 -1.59
N ALA A 213 -18.75 -14.18 -0.81
CA ALA A 213 -18.06 -12.90 -0.94
C ALA A 213 -17.24 -12.80 -2.23
N ILE A 214 -16.64 -13.91 -2.68
CA ILE A 214 -15.99 -14.01 -3.99
C ILE A 214 -17.00 -13.70 -5.09
N ARG A 215 -18.15 -14.39 -5.10
CA ARG A 215 -19.19 -14.22 -6.12
C ARG A 215 -19.76 -12.80 -6.14
N GLU A 216 -20.04 -12.23 -4.97
CA GLU A 216 -20.51 -10.86 -4.84
C GLU A 216 -19.47 -9.85 -5.35
N SER A 217 -18.19 -10.05 -5.02
CA SER A 217 -17.09 -9.20 -5.47
C SER A 217 -16.91 -9.29 -7.00
N ILE A 218 -16.94 -10.49 -7.60
CA ILE A 218 -16.87 -10.66 -9.05
C ILE A 218 -18.06 -9.99 -9.75
N ALA A 219 -19.28 -10.13 -9.21
CA ALA A 219 -20.45 -9.50 -9.78
C ALA A 219 -20.36 -7.97 -9.75
N LYS A 220 -19.92 -7.39 -8.62
CA LYS A 220 -19.68 -5.94 -8.48
C LYS A 220 -18.58 -5.46 -9.43
N PHE A 221 -17.48 -6.20 -9.52
CA PHE A 221 -16.38 -5.91 -10.42
C PHE A 221 -16.84 -5.91 -11.88
N ALA A 222 -17.46 -6.99 -12.35
CA ALA A 222 -17.96 -7.13 -13.72
C ALA A 222 -18.96 -6.03 -14.10
N LYS A 223 -19.88 -5.67 -13.20
CA LYS A 223 -20.87 -4.59 -13.42
C LYS A 223 -20.21 -3.22 -13.61
N ASN A 224 -19.06 -2.99 -12.98
CA ASN A 224 -18.40 -1.69 -12.93
C ASN A 224 -17.26 -1.56 -13.96
N LEU A 225 -16.89 -2.63 -14.66
CA LEU A 225 -15.85 -2.63 -15.69
C LEU A 225 -16.29 -1.87 -16.95
N GLY A 226 -15.32 -1.22 -17.60
CA GLY A 226 -15.51 -0.72 -18.96
C GLY A 226 -15.51 -1.85 -19.98
N LEU A 227 -16.12 -1.63 -21.15
CA LEU A 227 -16.28 -2.65 -22.20
C LEU A 227 -14.94 -3.32 -22.59
N PHE A 228 -13.88 -2.53 -22.76
CA PHE A 228 -12.56 -3.05 -23.14
C PHE A 228 -11.99 -4.01 -22.09
N SER A 229 -11.96 -3.58 -20.82
CA SER A 229 -11.48 -4.40 -19.71
C SER A 229 -12.37 -5.62 -19.46
N PHE A 230 -13.68 -5.50 -19.68
CA PHE A 230 -14.60 -6.63 -19.61
C PHE A 230 -14.29 -7.68 -20.68
N LEU A 231 -14.04 -7.25 -21.92
CA LEU A 231 -13.64 -8.14 -23.01
C LEU A 231 -12.31 -8.83 -22.70
N GLU A 232 -11.31 -8.09 -22.22
CA GLU A 232 -10.01 -8.64 -21.82
C GLU A 232 -10.16 -9.70 -20.71
N VAL A 233 -10.94 -9.40 -19.67
CA VAL A 233 -11.22 -10.36 -18.59
C VAL A 233 -11.93 -11.60 -19.14
N SER A 234 -12.94 -11.42 -20.00
CA SER A 234 -13.67 -12.54 -20.58
C SER A 234 -12.78 -13.44 -21.43
N GLN A 235 -11.92 -12.87 -22.28
CA GLN A 235 -10.92 -13.62 -23.06
C GLN A 235 -9.90 -14.32 -22.17
N SER A 236 -9.59 -13.77 -21.00
CA SER A 236 -8.70 -14.46 -20.06
C SER A 236 -9.38 -15.67 -19.42
N CYS A 237 -10.72 -15.71 -19.38
CA CYS A 237 -11.53 -16.74 -18.72
C CYS A 237 -11.99 -17.87 -19.67
N PHE A 238 -12.15 -17.58 -20.96
CA PHE A 238 -12.64 -18.50 -21.99
C PHE A 238 -11.60 -18.68 -23.09
#